data_AF-A0A743IV46-F1
#
_entry.id   AF-A0A743IV46-F1
#
_cell.length_a   1.000
_cell.length_b   1.000
_cell.length_c   1.000
_cell.angle_alpha   90.00
_cell.angle_beta   90.00
_cell.angle_gamma   90.00
#
_symmetry.space_group_name_H-M   'P 1'
#
loop_
_entity.id
_entity.type
_entity.pdbx_description
1 polymer ?
#
loop_
_entity_poly.entity_id
_entity_poly.type
_entity_poly.pdbx_seq_one_letter_code
_entity_poly.pdbx_strand_id
1 'polypeptide(L)' 'MELLAPTAEELTASAEANKSRLRLEADSEIDWRQDAVDLGIATEDEKAQLDEWKKYRVLVNRVDTSNPDWPDKPASQ' A
#
# COMPACT_ATOMS: atom_id res chain seq x y z
N MET A 1 19.98 23.97 -19.44
CA MET A 1 18.82 23.82 -18.55
C MET A 1 19.34 23.27 -17.24
N GLU A 2 19.53 24.12 -16.23
CA GLU A 2 19.67 23.64 -14.86
C GLU A 2 18.28 23.18 -14.42
N LEU A 3 18.09 21.87 -14.30
CA LEU A 3 16.94 21.30 -13.61
C LEU A 3 17.07 21.71 -12.14
N LEU A 4 16.28 22.69 -11.70
CA LEU A 4 16.15 23.02 -10.29
C LEU A 4 15.69 21.75 -9.56
N ALA A 5 16.42 21.35 -8.53
CA ALA A 5 16.03 20.21 -7.72
C ALA A 5 14.64 20.46 -7.10
N PRO A 6 13.80 19.42 -6.98
CA PRO A 6 12.49 19.56 -6.37
C PRO A 6 12.61 20.07 -4.92
N THR A 7 11.70 20.97 -4.56
CA THR A 7 11.58 21.53 -3.21
C THR A 7 11.06 20.48 -2.22
N ALA A 8 11.26 20.71 -0.91
CA ALA A 8 10.78 19.83 0.14
C ALA A 8 9.24 19.64 0.11
N GLU A 9 8.51 20.68 -0.30
CA GLU A 9 7.06 20.65 -0.45
C GLU A 9 6.64 19.75 -1.64
N GLU A 10 7.32 19.86 -2.79
CA GLU A 10 7.08 18.99 -3.95
C GLU A 10 7.40 17.53 -3.66
N LEU A 11 8.46 17.25 -2.88
CA LEU A 11 8.80 15.90 -2.43
C LEU A 11 7.72 15.33 -1.51
N THR A 12 7.21 16.13 -0.58
CA THR A 12 6.14 15.71 0.35
C THR A 12 4.84 15.44 -0.40
N ALA A 13 4.45 16.30 -1.34
CA ALA A 13 3.26 16.10 -2.17
C ALA A 13 3.37 14.82 -3.02
N SER A 14 4.56 14.56 -3.59
CA SER A 14 4.83 13.32 -4.32
C SER A 14 4.71 12.08 -3.43
N ALA A 15 5.24 12.16 -2.20
CA ALA A 15 5.15 11.08 -1.22
C ALA A 15 3.69 10.82 -0.77
N GLU A 16 2.87 11.85 -0.59
CA GLU A 16 1.43 11.71 -0.29
C GLU A 16 0.65 11.07 -1.45
N ALA A 17 0.96 11.46 -2.69
CA ALA A 17 0.38 10.83 -3.87
C ALA A 17 0.78 9.34 -3.94
N ASN A 18 2.04 9.03 -3.66
CA ASN A 18 2.52 7.65 -3.59
C ASN A 18 1.81 6.86 -2.48
N LYS A 19 1.68 7.42 -1.27
CA LYS A 19 0.94 6.81 -0.16
C LYS A 19 -0.49 6.46 -0.58
N SER A 20 -1.17 7.37 -1.25
CA SER A 20 -2.54 7.15 -1.73
C SER A 20 -2.61 6.05 -2.78
N ARG A 21 -1.66 6.00 -3.73
CA ARG A 21 -1.56 4.91 -4.71
C ARG A 21 -1.35 3.55 -4.04
N LEU A 22 -0.42 3.46 -3.10
CA LEU A 22 -0.12 2.21 -2.39
C LEU A 22 -1.30 1.73 -1.53
N ARG A 23 -2.08 2.65 -0.95
CA ARG A 23 -3.32 2.31 -0.23
C ARG A 23 -4.38 1.75 -1.16
N LEU A 24 -4.63 2.40 -2.31
CA LEU A 24 -5.61 1.93 -3.28
C LEU A 24 -5.27 0.54 -3.83
N GLU A 25 -3.97 0.28 -4.04
CA GLU A 25 -3.49 -1.04 -4.43
C GLU A 25 -3.78 -2.08 -3.33
N ALA A 26 -3.45 -1.76 -2.07
CA ALA A 26 -3.73 -2.66 -0.95
C ALA A 26 -5.24 -2.87 -0.74
N ASP A 27 -6.06 -1.83 -0.89
CA ASP A 27 -7.52 -1.93 -0.83
C ASP A 27 -8.04 -2.89 -1.92
N SER A 28 -7.53 -2.75 -3.16
CA SER A 28 -7.94 -3.63 -4.27
C SER A 28 -7.61 -5.10 -4.03
N GLU A 29 -6.44 -5.41 -3.44
CA GLU A 29 -6.04 -6.78 -3.08
C GLU A 29 -6.81 -7.32 -1.87
N ILE A 30 -7.18 -6.45 -0.93
CA ILE A 30 -7.96 -6.82 0.26
C ILE A 30 -9.40 -7.14 -0.14
N ASP A 31 -10.02 -6.33 -1.00
CA ASP A 31 -11.45 -6.39 -1.30
C ASP A 31 -11.84 -7.78 -1.82
N TRP A 32 -11.19 -8.26 -2.89
CA TRP A 32 -11.56 -9.55 -3.49
C TRP A 32 -11.25 -10.74 -2.58
N ARG A 33 -10.19 -10.68 -1.77
CA ARG A 33 -9.83 -11.74 -0.82
C ARG A 33 -10.78 -11.76 0.37
N GLN A 34 -11.21 -10.59 0.83
CA GLN A 34 -12.21 -10.48 1.86
C GLN A 34 -13.54 -11.04 1.37
N ASP A 35 -13.94 -10.75 0.12
CA ASP A 35 -15.11 -11.36 -0.50
C ASP A 35 -15.00 -12.90 -0.53
N ALA A 36 -13.84 -13.45 -0.90
CA ALA A 36 -13.61 -14.90 -0.90
C ALA A 36 -13.71 -15.50 0.51
N VAL A 37 -13.22 -14.80 1.54
CA VAL A 37 -13.35 -15.20 2.95
C VAL A 37 -14.80 -15.16 3.40
N ASP A 38 -15.52 -14.09 3.08
CA ASP A 38 -16.92 -13.87 3.47
C ASP A 38 -17.86 -14.87 2.80
N LEU A 39 -17.55 -15.27 1.56
CA LEU A 39 -18.24 -16.33 0.82
C LEU A 39 -17.83 -17.75 1.25
N GLY A 40 -16.82 -17.89 2.10
CA GLY A 40 -16.30 -19.17 2.57
C GLY A 40 -15.59 -20.00 1.49
N ILE A 41 -15.13 -19.35 0.41
CA ILE A 41 -14.45 -19.99 -0.72
C ILE A 41 -12.94 -19.70 -0.77
N ALA A 42 -12.44 -18.86 0.14
CA ALA A 42 -11.02 -18.53 0.21
C ALA A 42 -10.15 -19.76 0.53
N THR A 43 -9.08 -19.91 -0.24
CA THR A 43 -7.96 -20.81 0.04
C THR A 43 -7.16 -20.32 1.26
N GLU A 44 -6.35 -21.21 1.85
CA GLU A 44 -5.48 -20.83 2.97
C GLU A 44 -4.44 -19.77 2.56
N ASP A 45 -3.92 -19.84 1.33
CA ASP A 45 -2.97 -18.85 0.84
C ASP A 45 -3.63 -17.49 0.60
N GLU A 46 -4.90 -17.44 0.18
CA GLU A 46 -5.65 -16.19 0.05
C GLU A 46 -5.91 -15.53 1.41
N LYS A 47 -6.17 -16.33 2.45
CA LYS A 47 -6.31 -15.82 3.82
C LYS A 47 -4.98 -15.28 4.36
N ALA A 48 -3.88 -15.99 4.14
CA ALA A 48 -2.56 -15.53 4.54
C ALA A 48 -2.19 -14.22 3.84
N GLN A 49 -2.41 -14.12 2.52
CA GLN A 49 -2.19 -12.89 1.77
C GLN A 49 -3.12 -11.76 2.21
N LEU A 50 -4.39 -12.04 2.53
CA LEU A 50 -5.31 -11.03 3.06
C LEU A 50 -4.76 -10.38 4.34
N ASP A 51 -4.19 -11.17 5.25
CA ASP A 51 -3.58 -10.66 6.47
C ASP A 51 -2.32 -9.83 6.19
N GLU A 52 -1.48 -10.28 5.26
CA GLU A 52 -0.30 -9.54 4.81
C GLU A 52 -0.66 -8.20 4.16
N TRP A 53 -1.66 -8.17 3.29
CA TRP A 53 -2.16 -6.95 2.65
C TRP A 53 -2.80 -5.99 3.65
N LYS A 54 -3.59 -6.49 4.62
CA LYS A 54 -4.12 -5.69 5.73
C LYS A 54 -3.00 -5.05 6.54
N LYS A 55 -1.97 -5.82 6.90
CA LYS A 55 -0.78 -5.32 7.62
C LYS A 55 -0.05 -4.27 6.80
N TYR A 56 0.21 -4.53 5.52
CA TYR A 56 0.85 -3.61 4.60
C TYR A 56 0.09 -2.28 4.50
N ARG A 57 -1.23 -2.31 4.30
CA ARG A 57 -2.07 -1.09 4.26
C ARG A 57 -1.93 -0.25 5.53
N VAL A 58 -1.89 -0.89 6.70
CA VAL A 58 -1.69 -0.19 7.98
C VAL A 58 -0.30 0.44 8.06
N LEU A 59 0.74 -0.27 7.60
CA LEU A 59 2.10 0.26 7.57
C LEU A 59 2.22 1.46 6.63
N VAL A 60 1.68 1.36 5.40
CA VAL A 60 1.61 2.47 4.44
C VAL A 60 0.91 3.69 5.06
N ASN A 61 -0.22 3.49 5.75
CA ASN A 61 -0.96 4.56 6.44
C ASN A 61 -0.12 5.28 7.51
N ARG A 62 0.85 4.60 8.11
CA ARG A 62 1.72 5.15 9.17
C ARG A 62 2.98 5.84 8.64
N VAL A 63 3.30 5.71 7.35
CA VAL A 63 4.48 6.37 6.77
C VAL A 63 4.39 7.88 6.91
N ASP A 64 5.46 8.48 7.42
CA ASP A 64 5.70 9.92 7.42
C ASP A 64 6.13 10.35 6.01
N THR A 65 5.34 11.19 5.35
CA THR A 65 5.56 11.61 3.96
C THR A 65 6.63 12.68 3.81
N SER A 66 7.07 13.30 4.91
CA SER A 66 8.20 14.25 4.89
C SER A 66 9.56 13.55 4.82
N ASN A 67 9.64 12.28 5.25
CA ASN A 67 10.81 11.42 5.14
C ASN A 67 10.38 9.94 5.03
N PRO A 68 9.88 9.52 3.85
CA PRO A 68 9.19 8.26 3.72
C PRO A 68 10.13 7.05 3.72
N ASP A 69 9.80 6.08 4.55
CA ASP A 69 10.32 4.71 4.52
C ASP A 69 9.16 3.76 4.20
N TRP A 70 9.10 3.29 2.94
CA TRP A 70 7.97 2.52 2.45
C TRP A 70 8.11 1.04 2.83
N PRO A 71 7.06 0.41 3.39
CA PRO A 71 7.11 -1.02 3.67
C PRO A 71 7.21 -1.82 2.37
N ASP A 72 7.82 -3.01 2.45
CA ASP A 72 7.83 -3.96 1.34
C ASP A 72 6.41 -4.43 1.03
N LYS A 73 6.12 -4.52 -0.27
CA LYS A 73 4.84 -5.02 -0.77
C LYS A 73 4.75 -6.55 -0.52
N PRO A 74 3.59 -7.07 -0.10
CA PRO A 74 3.34 -8.51 -0.09
C PRO A 74 3.57 -9.12 -1.47
N ALA A 75 4.05 -10.37 -1.51
CA ALA A 75 4.16 -11.08 -2.78
C ALA A 75 2.76 -11.42 -3.30
N SER A 76 2.42 -10.96 -4.50
CA SER A 76 1.26 -11.48 -5.22
C SER A 76 1.59 -12.89 -5.70
N GLN A 77 0.83 -13.89 -5.24
CA GLN A 77 0.89 -15.25 -5.79
C GLN A 77 0.39 -15.33 -7.23
#